data_AF-A0A5M9LVC4-F1
#
_entry.id   AF-A0A5M9LVC4-F1
#
_cell.length_a   1.000
_cell.length_b   1.000
_cell.length_c   1.000
_cell.angle_alpha   90.00
_cell.angle_beta   90.00
_cell.angle_gamma   90.00
#
_symmetry.space_group_name_H-M   'P 1'
#
loop_
_entity.id
_entity.type
_entity.pdbx_description
1 polymer ?
#
loop_
_entity_poly.entity_id
_entity_poly.type
_entity_poly.pdbx_seq_one_letter_code
_entity_poly.pdbx_strand_id
1 'polypeptide(L)'
;MLLDNGANVNAQGEEYGNALQAASAEGHEQVVKMLLDNGAKVNVQGGVYGNALQAALQGGHEQVVKMLLDKGADVNAQGGEYGNALQAASAGGHEQVVKMLLDKGANVNAQGGEYGNALQAASAKGQEQVVKTLLDNGADVNAQGGFYGNALQAASYGGHEQVVKMLLDKGADVKAQGGAYGNALQAAAYKGKCEVLKLLISNGGTTQFQDPYDRNLLWWAAAGGQTSAVQVLVSWYDCDPRITDKFGRTPFWIATKKGHSAVSELLSEMCGLTSLGQVPSPNCGDNSGSIECDVCTSRISGTDVHYHCRYCSNGDWDVCEDCRIRGAFCVDKAHILVKRTKRDQKWVELTC
;
A
#
# COMPACT_ATOMS: atom_id res chain seq x y z
N MET A 1 32.73 -27.32 -8.40
CA MET A 1 33.97 -26.66 -8.87
C MET A 1 34.34 -25.45 -8.02
N LEU A 2 33.53 -24.38 -7.94
CA LEU A 2 33.89 -23.20 -7.15
C LEU A 2 34.02 -23.51 -5.64
N LEU A 3 33.05 -24.22 -5.07
CA LEU A 3 33.09 -24.63 -3.67
C LEU A 3 34.26 -25.58 -3.38
N ASP A 4 34.52 -26.53 -4.29
CA ASP A 4 35.67 -27.45 -4.19
C ASP A 4 37.03 -26.72 -4.25
N ASN A 5 37.07 -25.54 -4.88
CA ASN A 5 38.24 -24.66 -4.96
C ASN A 5 38.30 -23.62 -3.83
N GLY A 6 37.53 -23.80 -2.75
CA GLY A 6 37.60 -22.96 -1.55
C GLY A 6 36.81 -21.65 -1.62
N ALA A 7 35.86 -21.52 -2.56
CA ALA A 7 34.97 -20.36 -2.56
C ALA A 7 34.16 -20.30 -1.26
N ASN A 8 34.08 -19.11 -0.65
CA ASN A 8 33.28 -18.90 0.55
C ASN A 8 31.78 -18.99 0.21
N VAL A 9 31.14 -20.09 0.60
CA VAL A 9 29.70 -20.35 0.41
C VAL A 9 28.80 -19.27 1.03
N ASN A 10 29.31 -18.54 2.03
CA ASN A 10 28.60 -17.50 2.77
C ASN A 10 29.04 -16.08 2.38
N ALA A 11 29.69 -15.91 1.22
CA ALA A 11 30.02 -14.58 0.72
C ALA A 11 28.75 -13.74 0.54
N GLN A 12 28.75 -12.53 1.10
CA GLN A 12 27.65 -11.57 0.96
C GLN A 12 27.95 -10.61 -0.18
N GLY A 13 27.02 -10.49 -1.12
CA GLY A 13 26.95 -9.40 -2.08
C GLY A 13 26.05 -8.26 -1.58
N GLU A 14 25.90 -7.22 -2.41
CA GLU A 14 25.07 -6.06 -2.09
C GLU A 14 23.59 -6.34 -2.40
N GLU A 15 23.19 -6.24 -3.67
CA GLU A 15 21.78 -6.18 -4.07
C GLU A 15 21.01 -7.50 -3.85
N TYR A 16 21.55 -8.63 -4.33
CA TYR A 16 20.89 -9.95 -4.22
C TYR A 16 21.31 -10.75 -2.98
N GLY A 17 22.09 -10.13 -2.08
CA GLY A 17 22.61 -10.78 -0.89
C GLY A 17 23.62 -11.89 -1.23
N ASN A 18 23.45 -13.10 -0.69
CA ASN A 18 24.38 -14.22 -0.89
C ASN A 18 23.94 -15.22 -1.99
N ALA A 19 24.82 -16.17 -2.32
CA ALA A 19 24.55 -17.18 -3.35
C ALA A 19 23.30 -18.04 -3.07
N LEU A 20 22.99 -18.31 -1.80
CA LEU A 20 21.80 -19.07 -1.40
C LEU A 20 20.52 -18.26 -1.68
N GLN A 21 20.54 -16.95 -1.43
CA GLN A 21 19.40 -16.06 -1.73
C GLN A 21 19.13 -15.97 -3.22
N ALA A 22 20.16 -15.75 -4.03
CA ALA A 22 20.03 -15.70 -5.49
C ALA A 22 19.51 -17.02 -6.07
N ALA A 23 20.09 -18.16 -5.66
CA ALA A 23 19.63 -19.48 -6.10
C ALA A 23 18.19 -19.78 -5.64
N SER A 24 17.80 -19.26 -4.48
CA SER A 24 16.44 -19.44 -3.95
C SER A 24 15.41 -18.60 -4.69
N ALA A 25 15.74 -17.35 -5.06
CA ALA A 25 14.87 -16.48 -5.86
C ALA A 25 14.56 -17.08 -7.24
N GLU A 26 15.56 -17.71 -7.86
CA GLU A 26 15.45 -18.32 -9.20
C GLU A 26 14.99 -19.79 -9.17
N GLY A 27 14.68 -20.35 -7.99
CA GLY A 27 14.17 -21.71 -7.87
C GLY A 27 15.16 -22.80 -8.26
N HIS A 28 16.47 -22.52 -8.18
CA HIS A 28 17.51 -23.45 -8.60
C HIS A 28 17.74 -24.55 -7.55
N GLU A 29 16.79 -25.49 -7.44
CA GLU A 29 16.74 -26.52 -6.40
C GLU A 29 18.07 -27.25 -6.17
N GLN A 30 18.74 -27.68 -7.25
CA GLN A 30 20.02 -28.40 -7.16
C GLN A 30 21.14 -27.52 -6.59
N VAL A 31 21.14 -26.24 -6.95
CA VAL A 31 22.12 -25.26 -6.44
C VAL A 31 21.85 -24.97 -4.98
N VAL A 32 20.58 -24.75 -4.59
CA VAL A 32 20.18 -24.55 -3.20
C VAL A 32 20.61 -25.75 -2.35
N LYS A 33 20.32 -26.97 -2.79
CA LYS A 33 20.75 -28.20 -2.10
C LYS A 33 22.26 -28.25 -1.93
N MET A 34 23.01 -28.02 -3.00
CA MET A 34 24.47 -28.02 -2.98
C MET A 34 25.03 -26.99 -1.99
N LEU A 35 24.48 -25.76 -1.97
CA LEU A 35 24.91 -24.71 -1.05
C LEU A 35 24.63 -25.08 0.40
N LEU A 36 23.43 -25.60 0.70
CA LEU A 36 23.05 -26.03 2.05
C LEU A 36 23.91 -27.19 2.56
N ASP A 37 24.23 -28.15 1.70
CA ASP A 37 25.10 -29.28 2.04
C ASP A 37 26.57 -28.88 2.25
N ASN A 38 27.00 -27.73 1.69
CA ASN A 38 28.32 -27.13 1.90
C ASN A 38 28.35 -26.08 3.04
N GLY A 39 27.33 -26.04 3.90
CA GLY A 39 27.34 -25.18 5.09
C GLY A 39 26.93 -23.73 4.84
N ALA A 40 26.11 -23.47 3.82
CA ALA A 40 25.44 -22.18 3.67
C ALA A 40 24.56 -21.89 4.91
N LYS A 41 24.71 -20.70 5.47
CA LYS A 41 23.93 -20.21 6.59
C LYS A 41 22.53 -19.82 6.11
N VAL A 42 21.53 -20.60 6.51
CA VAL A 42 20.15 -20.46 6.02
C VAL A 42 19.47 -19.14 6.41
N ASN A 43 19.80 -18.58 7.58
CA ASN A 43 19.15 -17.41 8.17
C ASN A 43 19.92 -16.10 7.97
N VAL A 44 20.83 -16.04 6.99
CA VAL A 44 21.54 -14.79 6.68
C VAL A 44 20.54 -13.75 6.19
N GLN A 45 20.56 -12.59 6.85
CA GLN A 45 19.80 -11.42 6.43
C GLN A 45 20.64 -10.54 5.51
N GLY A 46 20.01 -9.89 4.53
CA GLY A 46 20.62 -8.97 3.58
C GLY A 46 19.98 -9.02 2.20
N GLY A 47 20.36 -8.08 1.33
CA GLY A 47 19.81 -7.95 -0.02
C GLY A 47 18.33 -7.54 -0.05
N VAL A 48 17.80 -7.38 -1.27
CA VAL A 48 16.42 -6.93 -1.53
C VAL A 48 15.37 -7.84 -0.88
N TYR A 49 15.60 -9.16 -0.90
CA TYR A 49 14.65 -10.16 -0.40
C TYR A 49 14.70 -10.39 1.11
N GLY A 50 15.63 -9.78 1.86
CA GLY A 50 15.77 -10.05 3.28
C GLY A 50 16.54 -11.34 3.59
N ASN A 51 16.02 -12.51 3.23
CA ASN A 51 16.70 -13.81 3.43
C ASN A 51 16.36 -14.83 2.34
N ALA A 52 16.99 -16.02 2.37
CA ALA A 52 16.81 -17.04 1.33
C ALA A 52 15.38 -17.61 1.29
N LEU A 53 14.74 -17.74 2.46
CA LEU A 53 13.36 -18.20 2.55
C LEU A 53 12.43 -17.21 1.87
N GLN A 54 12.49 -15.93 2.23
CA GLN A 54 11.69 -14.88 1.62
C GLN A 54 11.90 -14.77 0.09
N ALA A 55 13.14 -14.93 -0.39
CA ALA A 55 13.45 -14.99 -1.82
C ALA A 55 12.72 -16.15 -2.54
N ALA A 56 12.75 -17.36 -1.97
CA ALA A 56 12.03 -18.51 -2.53
C ALA A 56 10.50 -18.32 -2.54
N LEU A 57 9.98 -17.64 -1.52
CA LEU A 57 8.55 -17.42 -1.32
C LEU A 57 7.97 -16.42 -2.32
N GLN A 58 8.73 -15.41 -2.73
CA GLN A 58 8.29 -14.51 -3.79
C GLN A 58 8.07 -15.28 -5.11
N GLY A 59 9.02 -16.15 -5.48
CA GLY A 59 8.96 -16.96 -6.70
C GLY A 59 8.02 -18.16 -6.62
N GLY A 60 7.56 -18.54 -5.43
CA GLY A 60 6.67 -19.70 -5.23
C GLY A 60 7.38 -21.04 -5.34
N HIS A 61 8.68 -21.08 -5.09
CA HIS A 61 9.51 -22.28 -5.29
C HIS A 61 9.34 -23.28 -4.16
N GLU A 62 8.23 -24.03 -4.17
CA GLU A 62 7.79 -24.93 -3.09
C GLU A 62 8.89 -25.87 -2.57
N GLN A 63 9.65 -26.51 -3.47
CA GLN A 63 10.72 -27.43 -3.08
C GLN A 63 11.90 -26.73 -2.41
N VAL A 64 12.23 -25.52 -2.87
CA VAL A 64 13.26 -24.69 -2.25
C VAL A 64 12.80 -24.25 -0.86
N VAL A 65 11.56 -23.78 -0.73
CA VAL A 65 10.96 -23.42 0.58
C VAL A 65 11.04 -24.59 1.55
N LYS A 66 10.64 -25.79 1.11
CA LYS A 66 10.72 -27.00 1.92
C LYS A 66 12.14 -27.31 2.36
N MET A 67 13.11 -27.29 1.44
CA MET A 67 14.53 -27.51 1.78
C MET A 67 15.06 -26.51 2.79
N LEU A 68 14.72 -25.24 2.65
CA LEU A 68 15.16 -24.18 3.56
C LEU A 68 14.56 -24.38 4.95
N LEU A 69 13.26 -24.66 5.05
CA LEU A 69 12.59 -24.94 6.32
C LEU A 69 13.14 -26.19 7.01
N ASP A 70 13.42 -27.26 6.26
CA ASP A 70 14.00 -28.49 6.79
C ASP A 70 15.46 -28.30 7.29
N LYS A 71 16.18 -27.30 6.74
CA LYS A 71 17.51 -26.89 7.22
C LYS A 71 17.46 -25.81 8.32
N GLY A 72 16.28 -25.54 8.89
CA GLY A 72 16.13 -24.64 10.05
C GLY A 72 16.01 -23.15 9.69
N ALA A 73 15.47 -22.83 8.50
CA ALA A 73 15.06 -21.47 8.20
C ALA A 73 14.04 -20.97 9.24
N ASP A 74 14.25 -19.77 9.76
CA ASP A 74 13.32 -19.12 10.68
C ASP A 74 12.08 -18.65 9.90
N VAL A 75 10.97 -19.35 10.12
CA VAL A 75 9.68 -19.08 9.48
C VAL A 75 9.13 -17.69 9.82
N ASN A 76 9.52 -17.12 10.96
CA ASN A 76 9.05 -15.83 11.45
C ASN A 76 10.08 -14.70 11.24
N ALA A 77 11.15 -14.98 10.48
CA ALA A 77 12.18 -13.98 10.17
C ALA A 77 11.56 -12.72 9.55
N GLN A 78 11.88 -11.57 10.14
CA GLN A 78 11.46 -10.26 9.67
C GLN A 78 12.57 -9.62 8.83
N GLY A 79 12.19 -8.90 7.78
CA GLY A 79 13.10 -8.23 6.86
C GLY A 79 12.59 -8.27 5.43
N GLY A 80 13.38 -7.71 4.51
CA GLY A 80 13.06 -7.64 3.09
C GLY A 80 11.91 -6.69 2.76
N GLU A 81 11.66 -6.51 1.46
CA GLU A 81 10.57 -5.67 0.93
C GLU A 81 9.19 -6.03 1.52
N TYR A 82 8.91 -7.33 1.64
CA TYR A 82 7.64 -7.85 2.12
C TYR A 82 7.54 -7.95 3.64
N GLY A 83 8.57 -7.60 4.41
CA GLY A 83 8.53 -7.64 5.87
C GLY A 83 8.66 -9.03 6.50
N ASN A 84 7.95 -10.05 6.00
CA ASN A 84 8.08 -11.44 6.47
C ASN A 84 7.74 -12.48 5.40
N ALA A 85 8.07 -13.74 5.71
CA ALA A 85 7.84 -14.91 4.84
C ALA A 85 6.37 -15.08 4.44
N LEU A 86 5.46 -15.03 5.41
CA LEU A 86 4.03 -15.26 5.15
C LEU A 86 3.45 -14.19 4.22
N GLN A 87 3.89 -12.94 4.37
CA GLN A 87 3.47 -11.82 3.54
C GLN A 87 3.99 -11.93 2.10
N ALA A 88 5.25 -12.35 1.90
CA ALA A 88 5.80 -12.60 0.57
C ALA A 88 5.02 -13.70 -0.18
N ALA A 89 4.79 -14.85 0.47
CA ALA A 89 4.00 -15.94 -0.10
C ALA A 89 2.55 -15.51 -0.40
N SER A 90 1.98 -14.70 0.48
CA SER A 90 0.61 -14.22 0.36
C SER A 90 0.41 -13.23 -0.78
N ALA A 91 1.39 -12.34 -1.01
CA ALA A 91 1.39 -11.45 -2.17
C ALA A 91 1.53 -12.24 -3.49
N GLY A 92 2.38 -13.27 -3.50
CA GLY A 92 2.60 -14.14 -4.66
C GLY A 92 1.43 -15.06 -5.02
N GLY A 93 0.49 -15.29 -4.09
CA GLY A 93 -0.65 -16.18 -4.32
C GLY A 93 -0.37 -17.67 -4.13
N HIS A 94 0.75 -18.01 -3.49
CA HIS A 94 1.24 -19.38 -3.36
C HIS A 94 0.53 -20.12 -2.22
N GLU A 95 -0.71 -20.54 -2.43
CA GLU A 95 -1.56 -21.12 -1.37
C GLU A 95 -0.93 -22.31 -0.63
N GLN A 96 -0.30 -23.24 -1.36
CA GLN A 96 0.33 -24.42 -0.73
C GLN A 96 1.51 -24.04 0.15
N VAL A 97 2.27 -23.04 -0.29
CA VAL A 97 3.37 -22.46 0.49
C VAL A 97 2.83 -21.76 1.74
N VAL A 98 1.74 -20.99 1.62
CA VAL A 98 1.09 -20.33 2.76
C VAL A 98 0.65 -21.38 3.79
N LYS A 99 0.00 -22.46 3.37
CA LYS A 99 -0.38 -23.58 4.25
C LYS A 99 0.84 -24.20 4.95
N MET A 100 1.90 -24.48 4.19
CA MET A 100 3.15 -25.02 4.73
C MET A 100 3.78 -24.11 5.79
N LEU A 101 3.81 -22.80 5.55
CA LEU A 101 4.34 -21.83 6.51
C LEU A 101 3.51 -21.78 7.81
N LEU A 102 2.19 -21.79 7.70
CA LEU A 102 1.28 -21.83 8.84
C LEU A 102 1.46 -23.13 9.65
N ASP A 103 1.55 -24.28 8.98
CA ASP A 103 1.82 -25.59 9.62
C ASP A 103 3.17 -25.61 10.36
N LYS A 104 4.15 -24.83 9.87
CA LYS A 104 5.48 -24.66 10.49
C LYS A 104 5.51 -23.59 11.59
N GLY A 105 4.37 -23.00 11.95
CA GLY A 105 4.25 -22.04 13.05
C GLY A 105 4.50 -20.58 12.67
N ALA A 106 4.27 -20.21 11.41
CA ALA A 106 4.22 -18.81 11.02
C ALA A 106 3.12 -18.08 11.80
N ASN A 107 3.45 -16.93 12.40
CA ASN A 107 2.44 -16.08 13.02
C ASN A 107 1.57 -15.43 11.94
N VAL A 108 0.31 -15.88 11.83
CA VAL A 108 -0.67 -15.39 10.85
C VAL A 108 -0.90 -13.87 10.92
N ASN A 109 -0.71 -13.28 12.11
CA ASN A 109 -0.92 -11.85 12.38
C ASN A 109 0.39 -11.07 12.51
N ALA A 110 1.52 -11.63 12.05
CA ALA A 110 2.79 -10.93 12.03
C ALA A 110 2.65 -9.61 11.24
N GLN A 111 3.01 -8.51 11.89
CA GLN A 111 3.01 -7.19 11.28
C GLN A 111 4.39 -6.83 10.74
N GLY A 112 4.43 -6.14 9.59
CA GLY A 112 5.65 -5.68 8.95
C GLY A 112 5.45 -5.36 7.46
N GLY A 113 6.53 -4.91 6.83
CA GLY A 113 6.57 -4.65 5.41
C GLY A 113 5.60 -3.56 4.92
N GLU A 114 5.55 -3.37 3.60
CA GLU A 114 4.72 -2.33 2.98
C GLU A 114 3.21 -2.56 3.19
N TYR A 115 2.76 -3.81 3.10
CA TYR A 115 1.32 -4.13 3.24
C TYR A 115 0.84 -4.21 4.68
N GLY A 116 1.71 -4.17 5.70
CA GLY A 116 1.30 -4.33 7.09
C GLY A 116 1.20 -5.78 7.55
N ASN A 117 0.48 -6.68 6.86
CA ASN A 117 0.48 -8.12 7.17
C ASN A 117 0.10 -9.01 5.97
N ALA A 118 0.11 -10.33 6.17
CA ALA A 118 -0.18 -11.32 5.14
C ALA A 118 -1.59 -11.21 4.53
N LEU A 119 -2.62 -10.97 5.35
CA LEU A 119 -4.00 -10.82 4.89
C LEU A 119 -4.15 -9.57 4.01
N GLN A 120 -3.52 -8.48 4.42
CA GLN A 120 -3.49 -7.23 3.64
C GLN A 120 -2.76 -7.41 2.30
N ALA A 121 -1.63 -8.13 2.28
CA ALA A 121 -0.88 -8.42 1.06
C ALA A 121 -1.68 -9.27 0.06
N ALA A 122 -2.28 -10.37 0.53
CA ALA A 122 -3.17 -11.20 -0.30
C ALA A 122 -4.36 -10.39 -0.81
N SER A 123 -4.93 -9.53 0.04
CA SER A 123 -6.07 -8.69 -0.31
C SER A 123 -5.73 -7.64 -1.36
N ALA A 124 -4.56 -6.99 -1.27
CA ALA A 124 -4.10 -6.04 -2.28
C ALA A 124 -3.89 -6.68 -3.66
N LYS A 125 -3.44 -7.94 -3.67
CA LYS A 125 -3.16 -8.71 -4.89
C LYS A 125 -4.33 -9.54 -5.40
N GLY A 126 -5.45 -9.59 -4.67
CA GLY A 126 -6.66 -10.31 -5.08
C GLY A 126 -6.55 -11.83 -4.97
N GLN A 127 -5.69 -12.33 -4.08
CA GLN A 127 -5.38 -13.75 -3.96
C GLN A 127 -6.45 -14.49 -3.13
N GLU A 128 -7.62 -14.74 -3.73
CA GLU A 128 -8.83 -15.24 -3.06
C GLU A 128 -8.59 -16.48 -2.18
N GLN A 129 -7.88 -17.50 -2.69
CA GLN A 129 -7.63 -18.74 -1.94
C GLN A 129 -6.68 -18.52 -0.75
N VAL A 130 -5.72 -17.62 -0.90
CA VAL A 130 -4.81 -17.24 0.19
C VAL A 130 -5.58 -16.46 1.25
N VAL A 131 -6.40 -15.47 0.86
CA VAL A 131 -7.25 -14.72 1.79
C VAL A 131 -8.12 -15.68 2.60
N LYS A 132 -8.78 -16.63 1.94
CA LYS A 132 -9.58 -17.66 2.61
C LYS A 132 -8.74 -18.47 3.60
N THR A 133 -7.59 -18.98 3.16
CA THR A 133 -6.68 -19.78 4.00
C THR A 133 -6.23 -19.02 5.24
N LEU A 134 -5.86 -17.74 5.09
CA LEU A 134 -5.42 -16.90 6.22
C LEU A 134 -6.55 -16.65 7.22
N LEU A 135 -7.76 -16.32 6.73
CA LEU A 135 -8.94 -16.10 7.58
C LEU A 135 -9.35 -17.37 8.33
N ASP A 136 -9.27 -18.53 7.67
CA ASP A 136 -9.56 -19.83 8.31
C ASP A 136 -8.50 -20.24 9.34
N ASN A 137 -7.29 -19.66 9.27
CA ASN A 137 -6.21 -19.83 10.25
C ASN A 137 -6.13 -18.69 11.29
N GLY A 138 -7.20 -17.88 11.44
CA GLY A 138 -7.29 -16.88 12.51
C GLY A 138 -6.59 -15.56 12.23
N ALA A 139 -6.41 -15.20 10.96
CA ALA A 139 -6.03 -13.84 10.60
C ALA A 139 -7.06 -12.83 11.13
N ASP A 140 -6.58 -11.78 11.78
CA ASP A 140 -7.42 -10.67 12.23
C ASP A 140 -7.87 -9.83 11.02
N VAL A 141 -9.15 -9.97 10.67
CA VAL A 141 -9.80 -9.28 9.56
C VAL A 141 -9.72 -7.75 9.66
N ASN A 142 -9.61 -7.22 10.88
CA ASN A 142 -9.61 -5.79 11.18
C ASN A 142 -8.22 -5.27 11.59
N ALA A 143 -7.17 -6.06 11.44
CA ALA A 143 -5.80 -5.64 11.74
C ALA A 143 -5.43 -4.38 10.94
N GLN A 144 -4.98 -3.35 11.66
CA GLN A 144 -4.54 -2.09 11.07
C GLN A 144 -3.03 -2.06 10.88
N GLY A 145 -2.57 -1.45 9.80
CA GLY A 145 -1.15 -1.28 9.49
C GLY A 145 -0.90 -1.15 7.98
N GLY A 146 0.35 -0.92 7.60
CA GLY A 146 0.76 -0.85 6.20
C GLY A 146 0.20 0.36 5.44
N PHE A 147 0.55 0.42 4.16
CA PHE A 147 0.20 1.53 3.26
C PHE A 147 -1.32 1.71 3.08
N TYR A 148 -2.06 0.59 2.96
CA TYR A 148 -3.50 0.60 2.72
C TYR A 148 -4.32 0.75 4.00
N GLY A 149 -3.74 0.60 5.19
CA GLY A 149 -4.45 0.68 6.46
C GLY A 149 -5.04 -0.66 6.92
N ASN A 150 -5.84 -1.34 6.11
CA ASN A 150 -6.33 -2.69 6.42
C ASN A 150 -6.68 -3.52 5.17
N ALA A 151 -7.07 -4.78 5.37
CA ALA A 151 -7.32 -5.74 4.29
C ALA A 151 -8.50 -5.31 3.40
N LEU A 152 -9.57 -4.77 3.98
CA LEU A 152 -10.74 -4.32 3.23
C LEU A 152 -10.39 -3.12 2.35
N GLN A 153 -9.59 -2.18 2.86
CA GLN A 153 -9.09 -1.04 2.10
C GLN A 153 -8.18 -1.49 0.95
N ALA A 154 -7.26 -2.43 1.20
CA ALA A 154 -6.37 -3.00 0.19
C ALA A 154 -7.13 -3.70 -0.96
N ALA A 155 -8.11 -4.53 -0.62
CA ALA A 155 -8.98 -5.19 -1.61
C ALA A 155 -9.81 -4.17 -2.40
N SER A 156 -10.28 -3.12 -1.73
CA SER A 156 -11.11 -2.08 -2.34
C SER A 156 -10.33 -1.19 -3.31
N TYR A 157 -9.08 -0.90 -2.98
CA TYR A 157 -8.15 -0.24 -3.87
C TYR A 157 -7.89 -1.08 -5.14
N GLY A 158 -7.64 -2.38 -4.97
CA GLY A 158 -7.41 -3.30 -6.09
C GLY A 158 -8.65 -3.55 -6.95
N GLY A 159 -9.84 -3.42 -6.37
CA GLY A 159 -11.11 -3.75 -7.03
C GLY A 159 -11.46 -5.24 -6.96
N HIS A 160 -10.96 -5.94 -5.94
CA HIS A 160 -11.08 -7.39 -5.82
C HIS A 160 -12.38 -7.77 -5.13
N GLU A 161 -13.48 -7.76 -5.90
CA GLU A 161 -14.85 -7.91 -5.37
C GLU A 161 -15.07 -9.15 -4.51
N GLN A 162 -14.53 -10.31 -4.91
CA GLN A 162 -14.71 -11.55 -4.14
C GLN A 162 -13.96 -11.51 -2.81
N VAL A 163 -12.76 -10.92 -2.79
CA VAL A 163 -12.02 -10.67 -1.56
C VAL A 163 -12.80 -9.71 -0.67
N VAL A 164 -13.35 -8.62 -1.21
CA VAL A 164 -14.19 -7.68 -0.45
C VAL A 164 -15.38 -8.39 0.18
N LYS A 165 -16.12 -9.21 -0.58
CA LYS A 165 -17.24 -10.01 -0.04
C LYS A 165 -16.79 -10.91 1.10
N MET A 166 -15.70 -11.66 0.90
CA MET A 166 -15.16 -12.57 1.91
C MET A 166 -14.76 -11.85 3.21
N LEU A 167 -14.14 -10.68 3.10
CA LEU A 167 -13.76 -9.87 4.25
C LEU A 167 -14.98 -9.33 5.00
N LEU A 168 -16.01 -8.85 4.27
CA LEU A 168 -17.26 -8.39 4.86
C LEU A 168 -18.00 -9.53 5.58
N ASP A 169 -18.07 -10.71 4.96
CA ASP A 169 -18.67 -11.92 5.54
C ASP A 169 -17.96 -12.36 6.84
N LYS A 170 -16.66 -12.08 6.95
CA LYS A 170 -15.84 -12.34 8.15
C LYS A 170 -15.84 -11.17 9.15
N GLY A 171 -16.64 -10.13 8.93
CA GLY A 171 -16.83 -9.04 9.89
C GLY A 171 -15.85 -7.87 9.76
N ALA A 172 -15.32 -7.61 8.56
CA ALA A 172 -14.53 -6.41 8.30
C ALA A 172 -15.33 -5.12 8.56
N ASP A 173 -14.75 -4.17 9.28
CA ASP A 173 -15.36 -2.87 9.53
C ASP A 173 -15.22 -1.95 8.30
N VAL A 174 -16.36 -1.76 7.61
CA VAL A 174 -16.48 -0.88 6.43
C VAL A 174 -16.10 0.57 6.73
N LYS A 175 -16.23 1.00 7.99
CA LYS A 175 -15.99 2.40 8.41
C LYS A 175 -14.59 2.61 8.97
N ALA A 176 -13.79 1.55 9.14
CA ALA A 176 -12.45 1.63 9.69
C ALA A 176 -11.60 2.65 8.90
N GLN A 177 -11.00 3.57 9.65
CA GLN A 177 -10.13 4.62 9.14
C GLN A 177 -8.65 4.21 9.28
N GLY A 178 -7.85 4.50 8.27
CA GLY A 178 -6.41 4.20 8.24
C GLY A 178 -5.80 4.37 6.86
N GLY A 179 -4.50 4.12 6.76
CA GLY A 179 -3.77 4.12 5.48
C GLY A 179 -3.82 5.45 4.71
N ALA A 180 -3.33 5.41 3.47
CA ALA A 180 -3.24 6.58 2.60
C ALA A 180 -4.61 7.09 2.07
N TYR A 181 -5.64 6.24 2.08
CA TYR A 181 -6.93 6.52 1.44
C TYR A 181 -8.09 6.72 2.42
N GLY A 182 -7.84 6.62 3.73
CA GLY A 182 -8.86 6.79 4.77
C GLY A 182 -9.66 5.51 5.02
N ASN A 183 -10.63 5.17 4.18
CA ASN A 183 -11.43 3.94 4.32
C ASN A 183 -11.66 3.20 3.00
N ALA A 184 -12.34 2.06 3.08
CA ALA A 184 -12.57 1.17 1.94
C ALA A 184 -13.38 1.85 0.82
N LEU A 185 -14.40 2.64 1.17
CA LEU A 185 -15.19 3.42 0.19
C LEU A 185 -14.31 4.43 -0.54
N GLN A 186 -13.50 5.19 0.20
CA GLN A 186 -12.63 6.22 -0.32
C GLN A 186 -11.53 5.63 -1.22
N ALA A 187 -10.94 4.49 -0.83
CA ALA A 187 -10.01 3.74 -1.67
C ALA A 187 -10.66 3.26 -2.98
N ALA A 188 -11.87 2.70 -2.92
CA ALA A 188 -12.62 2.28 -4.11
C ALA A 188 -12.97 3.46 -5.03
N ALA A 189 -13.37 4.60 -4.46
CA ALA A 189 -13.67 5.82 -5.22
C ALA A 189 -12.43 6.38 -5.90
N TYR A 190 -11.30 6.49 -5.17
CA TYR A 190 -10.02 6.95 -5.71
C TYR A 190 -9.51 6.07 -6.87
N LYS A 191 -9.78 4.77 -6.84
CA LYS A 191 -9.41 3.83 -7.92
C LYS A 191 -10.52 3.50 -8.92
N GLY A 192 -11.68 4.13 -8.81
CA GLY A 192 -12.75 4.00 -9.78
C GLY A 192 -13.43 2.63 -9.75
N LYS A 193 -13.32 1.88 -8.66
CA LYS A 193 -13.82 0.51 -8.51
C LYS A 193 -15.32 0.53 -8.22
N CYS A 194 -16.11 0.85 -9.25
CA CYS A 194 -17.54 1.11 -9.12
C CYS A 194 -18.33 -0.05 -8.53
N GLU A 195 -18.01 -1.30 -8.88
CA GLU A 195 -18.70 -2.47 -8.33
C GLU A 195 -18.38 -2.69 -6.85
N VAL A 196 -17.11 -2.54 -6.45
CA VAL A 196 -16.73 -2.53 -5.03
C VAL A 196 -17.40 -1.38 -4.28
N LEU A 197 -17.48 -0.19 -4.87
CA LEU A 197 -18.14 0.97 -4.28
C LEU A 197 -19.62 0.68 -3.98
N LYS A 198 -20.35 0.10 -4.95
CA LYS A 198 -21.75 -0.33 -4.76
C LYS A 198 -21.87 -1.42 -3.70
N LEU A 199 -20.96 -2.39 -3.71
CA LEU A 199 -20.93 -3.48 -2.74
C LEU A 199 -20.75 -2.96 -1.31
N LEU A 200 -19.79 -2.06 -1.10
CA LEU A 200 -19.53 -1.51 0.24
C LEU A 200 -20.67 -0.60 0.74
N ILE A 201 -21.28 0.21 -0.14
CA ILE A 201 -22.47 1.01 0.21
C ILE A 201 -23.62 0.10 0.65
N SER A 202 -23.84 -0.99 -0.08
CA SER A 202 -24.88 -1.99 0.24
C SER A 202 -24.63 -2.71 1.58
N ASN A 203 -23.38 -2.70 2.07
CA ASN A 203 -22.96 -3.32 3.33
C ASN A 203 -22.70 -2.29 4.45
N GLY A 204 -23.34 -1.12 4.41
CA GLY A 204 -23.31 -0.14 5.50
C GLY A 204 -22.25 0.96 5.35
N GLY A 205 -21.59 1.03 4.18
CA GLY A 205 -20.82 2.18 3.76
C GLY A 205 -21.71 3.41 3.51
N THR A 206 -21.27 4.58 3.95
CA THR A 206 -22.02 5.83 3.79
C THR A 206 -21.33 6.77 2.82
N THR A 207 -22.11 7.33 1.89
CA THR A 207 -21.66 8.33 0.90
C THR A 207 -21.55 9.74 1.50
N GLN A 208 -22.18 9.97 2.65
CA GLN A 208 -22.18 11.25 3.35
C GLN A 208 -20.99 11.40 4.31
N PHE A 209 -20.15 10.37 4.43
CA PHE A 209 -19.00 10.40 5.31
C PHE A 209 -17.97 11.42 4.82
N GLN A 210 -17.52 12.23 5.76
CA GLN A 210 -16.45 13.20 5.62
C GLN A 210 -15.27 12.72 6.44
N ASP A 211 -14.08 12.74 5.84
CA ASP A 211 -12.86 12.47 6.59
C ASP A 211 -12.48 13.65 7.49
N PRO A 212 -11.38 13.59 8.28
CA PRO A 212 -10.98 14.68 9.17
C PRO A 212 -10.75 16.06 8.51
N TYR A 213 -10.68 16.12 7.17
CA TYR A 213 -10.54 17.34 6.38
C TYR A 213 -11.84 17.75 5.68
N ASP A 214 -12.97 17.12 6.01
CA ASP A 214 -14.27 17.31 5.39
C ASP A 214 -14.34 16.92 3.91
N ARG A 215 -13.40 16.07 3.44
CA ARG A 215 -13.40 15.57 2.06
C ARG A 215 -14.47 14.48 1.91
N ASN A 216 -15.36 14.66 0.94
CA ASN A 216 -16.41 13.71 0.61
C ASN A 216 -15.94 12.66 -0.42
N LEU A 217 -16.78 11.68 -0.73
CA LEU A 217 -16.44 10.59 -1.65
C LEU A 217 -16.18 11.06 -3.09
N LEU A 218 -16.87 12.11 -3.54
CA LEU A 218 -16.64 12.75 -4.84
C LEU A 218 -15.25 13.39 -4.93
N TRP A 219 -14.77 13.98 -3.83
CA TRP A 219 -13.42 14.54 -3.76
C TRP A 219 -12.39 13.45 -4.06
N TRP A 220 -12.54 12.26 -3.48
CA TRP A 220 -11.62 11.13 -3.71
C TRP A 220 -11.70 10.59 -5.14
N ALA A 221 -12.91 10.42 -5.70
CA ALA A 221 -13.07 10.03 -7.10
C ALA A 221 -12.44 11.05 -8.06
N ALA A 222 -12.56 12.34 -7.76
CA ALA A 222 -11.98 13.42 -8.52
C ALA A 222 -10.45 13.49 -8.40
N ALA A 223 -9.90 13.30 -7.20
CA ALA A 223 -8.46 13.18 -6.94
C ALA A 223 -7.83 11.96 -7.63
N GLY A 224 -8.61 10.90 -7.86
CA GLY A 224 -8.18 9.71 -8.58
C GLY A 224 -8.35 9.79 -10.09
N GLY A 225 -8.99 10.85 -10.61
CA GLY A 225 -9.28 11.01 -12.04
C GLY A 225 -10.35 10.05 -12.58
N GLN A 226 -11.27 9.58 -11.74
CA GLN A 226 -12.18 8.48 -12.05
C GLN A 226 -13.57 8.97 -12.50
N THR A 227 -13.74 9.20 -13.79
CA THR A 227 -15.01 9.69 -14.38
C THR A 227 -16.20 8.77 -14.06
N SER A 228 -16.03 7.45 -14.17
CA SER A 228 -17.10 6.48 -13.88
C SER A 228 -17.56 6.53 -12.42
N ALA A 229 -16.62 6.67 -11.47
CA ALA A 229 -16.98 6.80 -10.06
C ALA A 229 -17.70 8.12 -9.79
N VAL A 230 -17.25 9.24 -10.38
CA VAL A 230 -17.95 10.52 -10.29
C VAL A 230 -19.38 10.42 -10.82
N GLN A 231 -19.57 9.82 -12.00
CA GLN A 231 -20.89 9.62 -12.60
C GLN A 231 -21.80 8.78 -11.70
N VAL A 232 -21.31 7.65 -11.18
CA VAL A 232 -22.09 6.78 -10.28
C VAL A 232 -22.48 7.53 -9.01
N LEU A 233 -21.55 8.26 -8.40
CA LEU A 233 -21.80 8.99 -7.15
C LEU A 233 -22.81 10.13 -7.31
N VAL A 234 -22.72 10.90 -8.39
CA VAL A 234 -23.69 11.97 -8.68
C VAL A 234 -25.03 11.39 -9.09
N SER A 235 -25.05 10.45 -10.04
CA SER A 235 -26.28 10.04 -10.71
C SER A 235 -27.11 9.06 -9.89
N TRP A 236 -26.47 8.18 -9.11
CA TRP A 236 -27.17 7.10 -8.40
C TRP A 236 -27.24 7.33 -6.89
N TYR A 237 -26.32 8.13 -6.34
CA TYR A 237 -26.24 8.39 -4.90
C TYR A 237 -26.42 9.87 -4.53
N ASP A 238 -26.82 10.71 -5.49
CA ASP A 238 -27.15 12.13 -5.31
C ASP A 238 -26.10 12.93 -4.52
N CYS A 239 -24.82 12.61 -4.75
CA CYS A 239 -23.73 13.32 -4.09
C CYS A 239 -23.55 14.71 -4.73
N ASP A 240 -23.63 15.78 -3.91
CA ASP A 240 -23.47 17.16 -4.41
C ASP A 240 -21.99 17.49 -4.72
N PRO A 241 -21.64 17.77 -5.99
CA PRO A 241 -20.26 18.09 -6.40
C PRO A 241 -19.77 19.47 -5.95
N ARG A 242 -20.63 20.30 -5.35
CA ARG A 242 -20.29 21.65 -4.87
C ARG A 242 -19.83 21.67 -3.42
N ILE A 243 -19.99 20.56 -2.69
CA ILE A 243 -19.54 20.46 -1.31
C ILE A 243 -18.02 20.64 -1.26
N THR A 244 -17.61 21.57 -0.40
CA THR A 244 -16.21 21.87 -0.17
C THR A 244 -15.68 21.11 1.03
N ASP A 245 -14.39 20.80 0.97
CA ASP A 245 -13.64 20.40 2.16
C ASP A 245 -13.42 21.60 3.11
N LYS A 246 -12.75 21.35 4.23
CA LYS A 246 -12.50 22.34 5.28
C LYS A 246 -11.70 23.57 4.82
N PHE A 247 -11.06 23.49 3.65
CA PHE A 247 -10.25 24.55 3.06
C PHE A 247 -10.98 25.26 1.90
N GLY A 248 -12.27 24.99 1.69
CA GLY A 248 -13.07 25.57 0.63
C GLY A 248 -12.80 24.95 -0.75
N ARG A 249 -12.23 23.74 -0.82
CA ARG A 249 -11.86 23.10 -2.09
C ARG A 249 -12.93 22.10 -2.51
N THR A 250 -13.38 22.20 -3.75
CA THR A 250 -14.38 21.29 -4.34
C THR A 250 -13.71 20.08 -5.01
N PRO A 251 -14.47 19.01 -5.32
CA PRO A 251 -14.04 17.96 -6.24
C PRO A 251 -13.47 18.49 -7.57
N PHE A 252 -14.05 19.56 -8.13
CA PHE A 252 -13.54 20.20 -9.34
C PHE A 252 -12.14 20.79 -9.16
N TRP A 253 -11.88 21.44 -8.03
CA TRP A 253 -10.56 22.01 -7.72
C TRP A 253 -9.48 20.93 -7.72
N ILE A 254 -9.73 19.78 -7.07
CA ILE A 254 -8.72 18.74 -6.98
C ILE A 254 -8.50 18.02 -8.32
N ALA A 255 -9.56 17.81 -9.11
CA ALA A 255 -9.44 17.29 -10.47
C ALA A 255 -8.56 18.19 -11.34
N THR A 256 -8.78 19.50 -11.30
CA THR A 256 -7.99 20.50 -12.03
C THR A 256 -6.54 20.51 -11.54
N LYS A 257 -6.33 20.49 -10.21
CA LYS A 257 -5.00 20.54 -9.60
C LYS A 257 -4.12 19.35 -9.99
N LYS A 258 -4.71 18.16 -10.12
CA LYS A 258 -4.02 16.92 -10.54
C LYS A 258 -4.04 16.69 -12.06
N GLY A 259 -4.59 17.61 -12.84
CA GLY A 259 -4.61 17.54 -14.30
C GLY A 259 -5.61 16.53 -14.87
N HIS A 260 -6.63 16.15 -14.12
CA HIS A 260 -7.68 15.24 -14.58
C HIS A 260 -8.75 15.99 -15.39
N SER A 261 -8.41 16.35 -16.64
CA SER A 261 -9.25 17.17 -17.53
C SER A 261 -10.65 16.57 -17.72
N ALA A 262 -10.75 15.28 -18.02
CA ALA A 262 -12.04 14.61 -18.23
C ALA A 262 -12.98 14.68 -17.02
N VAL A 263 -12.43 14.57 -15.80
CA VAL A 263 -13.23 14.74 -14.57
C VAL A 263 -13.58 16.21 -14.35
N SER A 264 -12.66 17.11 -14.65
CA SER A 264 -12.89 18.56 -14.51
C SER A 264 -14.01 19.03 -15.43
N GLU A 265 -13.99 18.62 -16.70
CA GLU A 265 -15.05 18.87 -17.69
C GLU A 265 -16.39 18.31 -17.21
N LEU A 266 -16.43 17.03 -16.81
CA LEU A 266 -17.62 16.37 -16.28
C LEU A 266 -18.23 17.12 -15.09
N LEU A 267 -17.41 17.53 -14.13
CA LEU A 267 -17.86 18.27 -12.96
C LEU A 267 -18.31 19.70 -13.32
N SER A 268 -17.66 20.33 -14.30
CA SER A 268 -18.05 21.66 -14.82
C SER A 268 -19.45 21.61 -15.46
N GLU A 269 -19.70 20.61 -16.29
CA GLU A 269 -21.00 20.37 -16.93
C GLU A 269 -22.09 20.09 -15.91
N MET A 270 -21.82 19.22 -14.93
CA MET A 270 -22.76 18.87 -13.86
C MET A 270 -23.13 20.06 -12.96
N CYS A 271 -22.19 20.97 -12.70
CA CYS A 271 -22.42 22.12 -11.83
C CYS A 271 -22.98 23.34 -12.57
N GLY A 272 -23.10 23.30 -13.91
CA GLY A 272 -23.44 24.48 -14.72
C GLY A 272 -22.40 25.60 -14.60
N LEU A 273 -21.17 25.28 -14.19
CA LEU A 273 -20.09 26.24 -14.02
C LEU A 273 -19.41 26.47 -15.37
N THR A 274 -19.73 27.59 -16.03
CA THR A 274 -18.88 28.14 -17.09
C THR A 274 -17.62 28.73 -16.44
N SER A 275 -16.51 28.01 -16.58
CA SER A 275 -15.11 28.45 -16.43
C SER A 275 -14.86 29.70 -15.55
N LEU A 276 -14.78 29.53 -14.24
CA LEU A 276 -13.97 30.45 -13.43
C LEU A 276 -12.52 30.01 -13.59
N GLY A 277 -11.74 30.79 -14.34
CA GLY A 277 -10.36 30.51 -14.67
C GLY A 277 -9.53 30.10 -13.46
N GLN A 278 -9.08 28.86 -13.45
CA GLN A 278 -7.99 28.39 -12.61
C GLN A 278 -6.88 27.89 -13.52
N VAL A 279 -5.67 28.38 -13.24
CA VAL A 279 -4.48 28.13 -14.05
C VAL A 279 -4.12 26.65 -13.93
N PRO A 280 -3.96 25.92 -15.05
CA PRO A 280 -3.47 24.55 -15.00
C PRO A 280 -2.12 24.49 -14.30
N SER A 281 -1.98 23.61 -13.30
CA SER A 281 -0.67 23.32 -12.71
C SER A 281 0.18 22.57 -13.77
N PRO A 282 1.47 22.88 -13.91
CA PRO A 282 2.29 22.27 -14.96
C PRO A 282 2.41 20.75 -14.76
N ASN A 283 2.33 20.02 -15.87
CA ASN A 283 2.53 18.57 -15.96
C ASN A 283 3.80 18.14 -15.22
N CYS A 284 3.67 17.21 -14.27
CA CYS A 284 4.79 16.55 -13.61
C CYS A 284 5.05 15.19 -14.26
N GLY A 285 6.14 15.09 -15.03
CA GLY A 285 6.64 13.85 -15.62
C GLY A 285 7.24 12.85 -14.60
N ASP A 286 7.51 11.63 -15.07
CA ASP A 286 8.14 10.50 -14.37
C ASP A 286 9.42 10.92 -13.60
N ASN A 287 9.62 10.65 -12.30
CA ASN A 287 9.65 9.43 -11.46
C ASN A 287 11.10 9.11 -11.01
N SER A 288 11.46 9.62 -9.83
CA SER A 288 12.22 8.91 -8.77
C SER A 288 12.34 9.83 -7.53
N GLY A 289 11.65 9.47 -6.44
CA GLY A 289 11.76 10.18 -5.15
C GLY A 289 10.74 11.30 -4.87
N SER A 290 9.57 11.28 -5.52
CA SER A 290 8.45 12.18 -5.18
C SER A 290 7.58 11.61 -4.07
N ILE A 291 7.20 12.44 -3.10
CA ILE A 291 6.24 12.09 -2.01
C ILE A 291 4.83 12.54 -2.43
N GLU A 292 3.76 11.98 -1.86
CA GLU A 292 2.39 12.51 -2.01
C GLU A 292 1.99 13.32 -0.77
N CYS A 293 1.33 14.46 -0.99
CA CYS A 293 0.75 15.23 0.11
C CYS A 293 -0.45 14.47 0.72
N ASP A 294 -0.45 14.13 2.00
CA ASP A 294 -1.55 13.43 2.67
C ASP A 294 -2.88 14.21 2.67
N VAL A 295 -2.82 15.54 2.49
CA VAL A 295 -3.99 16.42 2.54
C VAL A 295 -4.64 16.62 1.18
N CYS A 296 -3.87 16.73 0.10
CA CYS A 296 -4.43 16.91 -1.24
C CYS A 296 -4.10 15.78 -2.22
N THR A 297 -3.37 14.74 -1.81
CA THR A 297 -2.90 13.63 -2.64
C THR A 297 -2.08 14.07 -3.86
N SER A 298 -1.61 15.32 -3.89
CA SER A 298 -0.81 15.84 -4.99
C SER A 298 0.64 15.44 -4.77
N ARG A 299 1.32 15.13 -5.87
CA ARG A 299 2.75 14.83 -5.87
C ARG A 299 3.56 16.07 -5.42
N ILE A 300 4.49 15.84 -4.51
CA ILE A 300 5.51 16.78 -4.04
C ILE A 300 6.83 16.32 -4.66
N SER A 301 7.51 17.18 -5.42
CA SER A 301 8.84 16.83 -5.93
C SER A 301 9.82 16.65 -4.77
N GLY A 302 10.76 15.73 -4.90
CA GLY A 302 11.79 15.53 -3.87
C GLY A 302 12.57 16.82 -3.53
N THR A 303 12.73 17.71 -4.51
CA THR A 303 13.40 19.00 -4.35
C THR A 303 12.52 20.08 -3.72
N ASP A 304 11.20 19.89 -3.72
CA ASP A 304 10.27 20.90 -3.23
C ASP A 304 10.30 20.96 -1.71
N VAL A 305 10.02 22.14 -1.20
CA VAL A 305 9.87 22.30 0.24
C VAL A 305 8.45 21.88 0.64
N HIS A 306 8.37 21.01 1.64
CA HIS A 306 7.12 20.52 2.20
C HIS A 306 7.16 20.54 3.73
N TYR A 307 6.07 20.16 4.35
CA TYR A 307 5.91 20.11 5.81
C TYR A 307 5.66 18.68 6.24
N HIS A 308 6.41 18.22 7.23
CA HIS A 308 6.44 16.85 7.66
C HIS A 308 6.03 16.74 9.13
N CYS A 309 5.25 15.73 9.49
CA CYS A 309 5.00 15.38 10.89
C CYS A 309 5.77 14.12 11.27
N ARG A 310 6.57 14.20 12.33
CA ARG A 310 7.39 13.08 12.83
C ARG A 310 6.60 11.95 13.50
N TYR A 311 5.31 12.16 13.76
CA TYR A 311 4.50 11.27 14.60
C TYR A 311 3.28 10.69 13.85
N CYS A 312 2.63 11.49 13.00
CA CYS A 312 1.54 10.99 12.17
C CYS A 312 2.07 9.99 11.14
N SER A 313 1.30 8.93 10.87
CA SER A 313 1.67 7.87 9.90
C SER A 313 3.07 7.28 10.12
N ASN A 314 3.48 7.08 11.39
CA ASN A 314 4.84 6.63 11.74
C ASN A 314 5.97 7.54 11.20
N GLY A 315 5.71 8.83 11.04
CA GLY A 315 6.67 9.77 10.48
C GLY A 315 6.73 9.70 8.96
N ASP A 316 5.59 9.47 8.29
CA ASP A 316 5.41 9.49 6.83
C ASP A 316 4.28 10.43 6.41
N TRP A 317 3.93 11.40 7.27
CA TRP A 317 2.85 12.35 7.00
C TRP A 317 3.41 13.67 6.48
N ASP A 318 3.17 13.96 5.21
CA ASP A 318 3.74 15.06 4.45
C ASP A 318 2.67 15.96 3.81
N VAL A 319 2.91 17.27 3.85
CA VAL A 319 1.98 18.31 3.43
C VAL A 319 2.68 19.30 2.51
N CYS A 320 2.13 19.48 1.30
CA CYS A 320 2.65 20.46 0.36
C CYS A 320 2.45 21.91 0.85
N GLU A 321 3.26 22.83 0.33
CA GLU A 321 3.23 24.23 0.77
C GLU A 321 1.86 24.90 0.58
N ASP A 322 1.15 24.62 -0.52
CA ASP A 322 -0.22 25.14 -0.75
C ASP A 322 -1.21 24.67 0.33
N CYS A 323 -1.18 23.39 0.69
CA CYS A 323 -2.03 22.88 1.77
C CYS A 323 -1.68 23.52 3.11
N ARG A 324 -0.39 23.74 3.38
CA ARG A 324 0.04 24.38 4.63
C ARG A 324 -0.37 25.84 4.71
N ILE A 325 -0.23 26.62 3.63
CA ILE A 325 -0.66 28.03 3.56
C ILE A 325 -2.18 28.14 3.83
N ARG A 326 -2.95 27.16 3.38
CA ARG A 326 -4.40 27.07 3.61
C ARG A 326 -4.77 26.57 5.01
N GLY A 327 -3.78 26.32 5.87
CA GLY A 327 -3.99 25.97 7.27
C GLY A 327 -4.03 24.49 7.57
N ALA A 328 -3.52 23.62 6.69
CA ALA A 328 -3.41 22.18 6.98
C ALA A 328 -2.61 21.93 8.27
N PHE A 329 -3.12 21.00 9.09
CA PHE A 329 -2.57 20.63 10.39
C PHE A 329 -2.73 19.13 10.61
N CYS A 330 -1.91 18.58 11.52
CA CYS A 330 -2.02 17.20 11.95
C CYS A 330 -3.35 16.96 12.65
N VAL A 331 -3.92 15.76 12.56
CA VAL A 331 -5.15 15.41 13.28
C VAL A 331 -4.99 15.63 14.79
N ASP A 332 -3.83 15.25 15.33
CA ASP A 332 -3.43 15.64 16.68
C ASP A 332 -2.83 17.06 16.70
N LYS A 333 -3.48 17.97 17.43
CA LYS A 333 -3.06 19.36 17.57
C LYS A 333 -1.74 19.53 18.33
N ALA A 334 -1.29 18.52 19.08
CA ALA A 334 0.00 18.52 19.76
C ALA A 334 1.17 18.31 18.78
N HIS A 335 0.91 17.74 17.60
CA HIS A 335 1.95 17.50 16.61
C HIS A 335 2.33 18.78 15.87
N ILE A 336 3.64 18.98 15.70
CA ILE A 336 4.20 20.13 15.00
C ILE A 336 4.68 19.69 13.62
N LEU A 337 4.34 20.48 12.61
CA LEU A 337 4.83 20.34 11.24
C LEU A 337 6.20 21.01 11.09
N VAL A 338 7.20 20.25 10.67
CA VAL A 338 8.56 20.76 10.38
C VAL A 338 8.78 20.88 8.88
N LYS A 339 9.44 21.96 8.45
CA LYS A 339 9.71 22.20 7.03
C LYS A 339 10.85 21.27 6.57
N ARG A 340 10.71 20.56 5.45
CA ARG A 340 11.69 19.60 4.92
C ARG A 340 11.91 19.78 3.42
N THR A 341 13.10 19.42 2.95
CA THR A 341 13.48 19.34 1.52
C THR A 341 14.56 18.28 1.33
N LYS A 342 14.74 17.75 0.11
CA LYS A 342 15.82 16.80 -0.19
C LYS A 342 17.08 17.54 -0.64
N ARG A 343 18.20 17.29 0.02
CA ARG A 343 19.55 17.72 -0.38
C ARG A 343 20.45 16.49 -0.47
N ASP A 344 21.18 16.33 -1.57
CA ASP A 344 22.10 15.20 -1.80
C ASP A 344 21.44 13.83 -1.53
N GLN A 345 20.23 13.63 -2.05
CA GLN A 345 19.40 12.43 -1.86
C GLN A 345 19.00 12.14 -0.39
N LYS A 346 19.25 13.05 0.56
CA LYS A 346 18.82 12.94 1.96
C LYS A 346 17.80 14.01 2.32
N TRP A 347 16.83 13.65 3.14
CA TRP A 347 15.85 14.60 3.66
C TRP A 347 16.46 15.45 4.78
N VAL A 348 16.39 16.76 4.62
CA VAL A 348 16.91 17.73 5.58
C VAL A 348 15.75 18.57 6.12
N GLU A 349 15.65 18.64 7.45
CA GLU A 349 14.75 19.57 8.12
C GLU A 349 15.34 20.98 8.06
N LEU A 350 14.52 21.93 7.60
CA LEU A 350 14.84 23.35 7.58
C LEU A 350 14.38 23.93 8.92
N THR A 351 15.33 24.19 9.81
CA THR A 351 15.08 25.02 11.00
C THR A 351 14.80 26.45 10.56
N CYS A 352 13.70 27.03 11.04
CA CYS A 352 13.41 28.46 10.89
C CYS A 352 14.50 29.32 11.53
#